data_AF-A0A8T0JX27-F1
#
_entry.id   AF-A0A8T0JX27-F1
#
_cell.length_a   1.000
_cell.length_b   1.000
_cell.length_c   1.000
_cell.angle_alpha   90.00
_cell.angle_beta   90.00
_cell.angle_gamma   90.00
#
_symmetry.space_group_name_H-M   'P 1'
#
loop_
_entity.id
_entity.type
_entity.pdbx_description
1 polymer ?
#
loop_
_entity_poly.entity_id
_entity_poly.type
_entity_poly.pdbx_seq_one_letter_code
_entity_poly.pdbx_strand_id
1 'polypeptide(L)'
;MVSISKIALLLSLHLTILFPLGGAVASGVKVYIIPPMKVDILIYNFVSKKLTIHCKDKHHDLGTFILNYEEIYKFSIKPNFFVKVTLYFCTFKWVGGSHSFDIYDENRDNCVQCVWSIFETGPCLHYRKYNVCFPWKH
;
A
#
# COMPACT_ATOMS: atom_id res chain seq x y z
N MET A 1 30.96 -39.64 38.69
CA MET A 1 30.34 -38.92 37.56
C MET A 1 30.03 -39.90 36.45
N VAL A 2 28.79 -40.38 36.39
CA VAL A 2 28.19 -40.94 35.18
C VAL A 2 26.73 -40.53 35.26
N SER A 3 26.34 -39.54 34.46
CA SER A 3 24.95 -39.12 34.27
C SER A 3 24.74 -39.04 32.78
N ILE A 4 24.04 -40.02 32.21
CA ILE A 4 23.39 -39.86 30.93
C ILE A 4 21.99 -40.46 31.09
N SER A 5 21.03 -39.54 31.07
CA SER A 5 19.63 -39.76 31.33
C SER A 5 19.01 -40.69 30.28
N LYS A 6 18.48 -41.81 30.74
CA LYS A 6 17.42 -42.57 30.07
C LYS A 6 16.24 -41.61 29.93
N ILE A 7 15.74 -41.32 28.72
CA ILE A 7 14.34 -40.90 28.38
C ILE A 7 14.23 -40.19 27.01
N ALA A 8 15.29 -39.65 26.38
CA ALA A 8 15.06 -38.68 25.28
C ALA A 8 15.09 -39.16 23.82
N LEU A 9 15.49 -40.38 23.44
CA LEU A 9 15.78 -40.65 22.01
C LEU A 9 15.36 -42.04 21.47
N LEU A 10 14.19 -42.55 21.88
CA LEU A 10 13.63 -43.82 21.40
C LEU A 10 12.29 -43.70 20.64
N LEU A 11 12.16 -42.71 19.74
CA LEU A 11 11.08 -42.71 18.73
C LEU A 11 11.69 -42.31 17.38
N SER A 12 12.29 -43.26 16.67
CA SER A 12 11.63 -44.16 15.70
C SER A 12 11.67 -43.58 14.28
N LEU A 13 12.79 -43.86 13.63
CA LEU A 13 12.92 -44.04 12.19
C LEU A 13 11.92 -45.11 11.72
N HIS A 14 10.96 -44.72 10.86
CA HIS A 14 10.14 -45.48 9.87
C HIS A 14 8.93 -44.58 9.54
N LEU A 15 8.42 -44.41 8.32
CA LEU A 15 8.38 -45.26 7.14
C LEU A 15 8.09 -44.36 5.91
N THR A 16 8.70 -44.67 4.77
CA THR A 16 8.34 -44.12 3.46
C THR A 16 6.86 -44.37 3.14
N ILE A 17 6.11 -43.32 2.80
CA ILE A 17 4.85 -43.48 2.07
C ILE A 17 5.07 -42.97 0.64
N LEU A 18 5.17 -43.91 -0.30
CA LEU A 18 4.85 -43.66 -1.70
C LEU A 18 3.35 -43.34 -1.79
N PHE A 19 3.01 -42.10 -2.13
CA PHE A 19 1.74 -41.79 -2.78
C PHE A 19 2.05 -41.09 -4.11
N PRO A 20 2.00 -41.78 -5.25
CA PRO A 20 1.88 -41.12 -6.54
C PRO A 20 0.42 -41.18 -6.95
N LEU A 21 -0.37 -40.15 -6.66
CA LEU A 21 -1.64 -39.89 -7.37
C LEU A 21 -2.05 -38.43 -7.22
N GLY A 22 -1.92 -37.70 -8.34
CA GLY A 22 -2.83 -36.63 -8.73
C GLY A 22 -2.97 -35.44 -7.80
N GLY A 23 -2.12 -34.43 -7.99
CA GLY A 23 -2.39 -33.08 -7.50
C GLY A 23 -1.34 -32.13 -8.02
N ALA A 24 -1.72 -31.24 -8.94
CA ALA A 24 -0.89 -30.11 -9.29
C ALA A 24 -0.64 -29.30 -8.00
N VAL A 25 0.57 -29.38 -7.45
CA VAL A 25 1.01 -28.33 -6.54
C VAL A 25 1.25 -27.13 -7.45
N ALA A 26 0.22 -26.30 -7.62
CA ALA A 26 0.44 -24.93 -8.02
C ALA A 26 1.39 -24.39 -6.96
N SER A 27 2.68 -24.36 -7.28
CA SER A 27 3.70 -23.73 -6.45
C SER A 27 3.36 -22.25 -6.49
N GLY A 28 2.44 -21.86 -5.60
CA GLY A 28 2.04 -20.50 -5.35
C GLY A 28 3.16 -19.79 -4.62
N VAL A 29 4.33 -19.70 -5.25
CA VAL A 29 5.22 -18.59 -4.99
C VAL A 29 4.44 -17.37 -5.45
N LYS A 30 3.73 -16.70 -4.53
CA LYS A 30 3.42 -15.29 -4.72
C LYS A 30 4.78 -14.64 -4.92
N VAL A 31 5.12 -14.35 -6.17
CA VAL A 31 6.31 -13.56 -6.49
C VAL A 31 6.06 -12.20 -5.86
N TYR A 32 6.64 -11.98 -4.67
CA TYR A 32 6.73 -10.68 -4.05
C TYR A 32 7.70 -9.88 -4.91
N ILE A 33 7.14 -9.23 -5.94
CA ILE A 33 7.84 -8.20 -6.69
C ILE A 33 8.33 -7.20 -5.63
N ILE A 34 9.65 -7.12 -5.50
CA ILE A 34 10.35 -6.23 -4.57
C ILE A 34 9.67 -4.84 -4.60
N PRO A 35 9.18 -4.33 -3.45
CA PRO A 35 8.55 -3.02 -3.41
C PRO A 35 9.50 -1.96 -4.00
N PRO A 36 8.98 -0.99 -4.77
CA PRO A 36 9.82 0.08 -5.30
C PRO A 36 10.54 0.78 -4.14
N MET A 37 11.86 0.93 -4.25
CA MET A 37 12.68 1.54 -3.19
C MET A 37 12.25 2.98 -2.85
N LYS A 38 11.53 3.62 -3.77
CA LYS A 38 10.96 4.96 -3.63
C LYS A 38 9.69 5.05 -4.47
N VAL A 39 8.65 5.66 -3.90
CA VAL A 39 7.40 5.99 -4.59
C VAL A 39 7.22 7.50 -4.56
N ASP A 40 6.92 8.09 -5.72
CA ASP A 40 6.55 9.49 -5.86
C ASP A 40 5.02 9.60 -5.90
N ILE A 41 4.43 10.37 -5.00
CA ILE A 41 2.99 10.68 -4.98
C ILE A 41 2.80 12.10 -5.48
N LEU A 42 1.97 12.25 -6.51
CA LEU A 42 1.61 13.52 -7.13
C LEU A 42 0.11 13.70 -6.99
N ILE A 43 -0.34 14.84 -6.46
CA ILE A 43 -1.75 15.13 -6.22
C ILE A 43 -2.10 16.46 -6.90
N TYR A 44 -2.91 16.38 -7.94
CA TYR A 44 -3.44 17.53 -8.68
C TYR A 44 -4.80 17.95 -8.13
N ASN A 45 -5.02 19.25 -8.05
CA ASN A 45 -6.32 19.81 -7.66
C ASN A 45 -7.19 20.12 -8.88
N PHE A 46 -8.31 19.40 -9.02
CA PHE A 46 -9.33 19.66 -10.04
C PHE A 46 -10.72 20.01 -9.43
N VAL A 47 -10.76 20.50 -8.19
CA VAL A 47 -11.99 20.90 -7.47
C VAL A 47 -12.46 22.32 -7.83
N SER A 48 -11.84 22.99 -8.82
CA SER A 48 -12.09 24.39 -9.22
C SER A 48 -12.11 25.41 -8.07
N LYS A 49 -11.49 25.07 -6.92
CA LYS A 49 -11.43 25.84 -5.68
C LYS A 49 -10.04 25.66 -5.04
N LYS A 50 -9.70 26.49 -4.05
CA LYS A 50 -8.52 26.24 -3.22
C LYS A 50 -8.71 24.95 -2.42
N LEU A 51 -7.77 24.03 -2.58
CA LEU A 51 -7.75 22.72 -1.93
C LEU A 51 -6.67 22.71 -0.85
N THR A 52 -7.09 22.64 0.40
CA THR A 52 -6.20 22.39 1.53
C THR A 52 -6.00 20.89 1.68
N ILE A 53 -4.75 20.46 1.61
CA ILE A 53 -4.32 19.07 1.72
C ILE A 53 -3.51 18.91 3.00
N HIS A 54 -3.82 17.91 3.81
CA HIS A 54 -3.01 17.52 4.96
C HIS A 54 -2.78 16.01 4.96
N CYS A 55 -1.54 15.58 4.83
CA CYS A 55 -1.17 14.18 4.63
C CYS A 55 -0.26 13.67 5.74
N LYS A 56 -0.42 12.40 6.14
CA LYS A 56 0.46 11.75 7.11
C LYS A 56 0.42 10.23 6.98
N ASP A 57 1.42 9.58 7.57
CA ASP A 57 1.37 8.15 7.90
C ASP A 57 1.17 7.99 9.43
N LYS A 58 1.44 6.79 9.96
CA LYS A 58 1.36 6.50 11.40
C LYS A 58 2.38 7.28 12.25
N HIS A 59 3.51 7.68 11.69
CA HIS A 59 4.70 8.14 12.41
C HIS A 59 5.20 9.53 11.98
N HIS A 60 4.77 10.01 10.82
CA HIS A 60 5.26 11.20 10.14
C HIS A 60 4.08 12.01 9.62
N ASP A 61 4.02 13.27 10.05
CA ASP A 61 3.08 14.25 9.53
C ASP A 61 3.79 15.09 8.46
N LEU A 62 3.25 15.12 7.25
CA LEU A 62 3.81 15.90 6.14
C LEU A 62 3.40 17.38 6.21
N GLY A 63 2.43 17.72 7.07
CA GLY A 63 1.92 19.07 7.24
C GLY A 63 0.77 19.38 6.30
N THR A 64 0.47 20.68 6.18
CA THR A 64 -0.67 21.21 5.43
C THR A 64 -0.20 22.08 4.28
N PHE A 65 -0.78 21.85 3.09
CA PHE A 65 -0.50 22.60 1.87
C PHE A 65 -1.80 23.10 1.27
N ILE A 66 -1.76 24.24 0.59
CA ILE A 66 -2.91 24.80 -0.11
C ILE A 66 -2.57 24.84 -1.60
N LEU A 67 -3.41 24.21 -2.42
CA LEU A 67 -3.29 24.21 -3.87
C LEU A 67 -4.40 25.07 -4.49
N ASN A 68 -4.05 25.94 -5.43
CA ASN A 68 -5.01 26.52 -6.37
C ASN A 68 -5.47 25.45 -7.38
N TYR A 69 -6.46 25.80 -8.20
CA TYR A 69 -6.91 24.91 -9.28
C TYR A 69 -5.75 24.63 -10.25
N GLU A 70 -5.63 23.37 -10.70
CA GLU A 70 -4.55 22.83 -11.55
C GLU A 70 -3.15 22.81 -10.93
N GLU A 71 -2.98 23.26 -9.68
CA GLU A 71 -1.72 23.07 -8.96
C GLU A 71 -1.54 21.64 -8.45
N ILE A 72 -0.28 21.30 -8.17
CA ILE A 72 0.17 19.98 -7.75
C ILE A 72 0.90 20.04 -6.42
N TYR A 73 0.58 19.11 -5.52
CA TYR A 73 1.41 18.76 -4.38
C TYR A 73 2.16 17.44 -4.67
N LYS A 74 3.47 17.41 -4.38
CA LYS A 74 4.31 16.23 -4.59
C LYS A 74 5.11 15.90 -3.34
N PHE A 75 5.15 14.62 -2.98
CA PHE A 75 6.08 14.09 -1.98
C PHE A 75 6.53 12.67 -2.37
N SER A 76 7.58 12.20 -1.71
CA SER A 76 8.13 10.86 -1.95
C SER A 76 8.18 10.05 -0.66
N ILE A 77 7.96 8.75 -0.77
CA ILE A 77 7.99 7.82 0.36
C ILE A 77 8.89 6.63 0.03
N LYS A 78 9.26 5.88 1.07
CA LYS A 78 9.97 4.60 0.95
C LYS A 78 9.10 3.50 1.58
N PRO A 79 8.39 2.70 0.77
CA PRO A 79 7.58 1.61 1.28
C PRO A 79 8.41 0.57 2.04
N ASN A 80 7.76 -0.18 2.94
CA ASN A 80 8.45 -1.20 3.73
C ASN A 80 8.75 -2.43 2.87
N PHE A 81 10.04 -2.76 2.76
CA PHE A 81 10.50 -3.84 1.91
C PHE A 81 10.02 -5.23 2.35
N PHE A 82 9.90 -5.46 3.66
CA PHE A 82 9.67 -6.79 4.24
C PHE A 82 8.20 -7.11 4.45
N VAL A 83 7.38 -6.11 4.78
CA VAL A 83 5.95 -6.29 5.06
C VAL A 83 5.18 -5.15 4.42
N LYS A 84 4.10 -5.46 3.70
CA LYS A 84 3.25 -4.47 3.04
C LYS A 84 2.34 -3.74 4.02
N VAL A 85 2.86 -2.71 4.66
CA VAL A 85 2.17 -1.94 5.71
C VAL A 85 2.23 -0.43 5.51
N THR A 86 2.91 0.04 4.46
CA THR A 86 3.02 1.48 4.22
C THR A 86 1.69 2.06 3.75
N LEU A 87 1.17 3.01 4.52
CA LEU A 87 -0.10 3.68 4.29
C LEU A 87 0.08 5.18 4.54
N TYR A 88 -0.34 6.00 3.59
CA TYR A 88 -0.46 7.45 3.76
C TYR A 88 -1.91 7.86 3.51
N PHE A 89 -2.45 8.63 4.44
CA PHE A 89 -3.79 9.16 4.36
C PHE A 89 -3.75 10.69 4.33
N CYS A 90 -4.61 11.25 3.50
CA CYS A 90 -4.71 12.69 3.31
C CYS A 90 -6.13 13.15 3.60
N THR A 91 -6.24 14.34 4.18
CA THR A 91 -7.50 15.07 4.27
C THR A 91 -7.48 16.20 3.25
N PHE A 92 -8.57 16.32 2.51
CA PHE A 92 -8.81 17.25 1.42
C PHE A 92 -9.97 18.16 1.82
N LYS A 93 -9.71 19.47 1.93
CA LYS A 93 -10.71 20.45 2.33
C LYS A 93 -10.80 21.59 1.34
N TRP A 94 -12.01 21.95 0.97
CA TRP A 94 -12.33 23.11 0.14
C TRP A 94 -13.66 23.70 0.60
N VAL A 95 -14.06 24.83 0.02
CA VAL A 95 -15.36 25.42 0.32
C VAL A 95 -16.48 24.47 -0.14
N GLY A 96 -17.20 23.90 0.83
CA GLY A 96 -18.31 22.97 0.58
C GLY A 96 -17.96 21.48 0.65
N GLY A 97 -16.70 21.11 0.97
CA GLY A 97 -16.30 19.70 1.07
C GLY A 97 -15.11 19.47 1.99
N SER A 98 -15.15 18.36 2.73
CA SER A 98 -14.05 17.92 3.59
C SER A 98 -14.04 16.40 3.61
N HIS A 99 -13.06 15.79 2.96
CA HIS A 99 -13.00 14.34 2.79
C HIS A 99 -11.61 13.81 3.14
N SER A 100 -11.55 12.56 3.59
CA SER A 100 -10.29 11.86 3.84
C SER A 100 -10.17 10.65 2.93
N PHE A 101 -8.95 10.36 2.50
CA PHE A 101 -8.67 9.22 1.64
C PHE A 101 -7.23 8.73 1.83
N ASP A 102 -7.05 7.41 1.77
CA ASP A 102 -5.75 6.76 1.78
C ASP A 102 -5.08 6.96 0.42
N ILE A 103 -4.32 8.05 0.26
CA ILE A 103 -3.71 8.42 -1.02
C ILE A 103 -2.64 7.44 -1.48
N TYR A 104 -2.09 6.67 -0.54
CA TYR A 104 -1.20 5.56 -0.84
C TYR A 104 -1.47 4.40 0.11
N ASP A 105 -1.75 3.23 -0.45
CA ASP A 105 -1.83 1.95 0.26
C ASP A 105 -0.98 0.93 -0.48
N GLU A 106 0.09 0.44 0.15
CA GLU A 106 1.03 -0.52 -0.44
C GLU A 106 0.40 -1.85 -0.90
N ASN A 107 -0.77 -2.21 -0.37
CA ASN A 107 -1.52 -3.38 -0.81
C ASN A 107 -2.37 -3.11 -2.06
N ARG A 108 -2.83 -1.87 -2.24
CA ARG A 108 -3.66 -1.44 -3.37
C ARG A 108 -2.83 -0.91 -4.55
N ASP A 109 -1.80 -0.13 -4.25
CA ASP A 109 -1.11 0.71 -5.21
C ASP A 109 0.21 0.08 -5.66
N ASN A 110 0.27 -0.29 -6.93
CA ASN A 110 1.48 -0.78 -7.59
C ASN A 110 2.00 0.26 -8.59
N CYS A 111 2.58 1.34 -8.08
CA CYS A 111 3.15 2.44 -8.87
C CYS A 111 4.49 2.92 -8.31
N VAL A 112 5.43 3.26 -9.20
CA VAL A 112 6.64 4.03 -8.85
C VAL A 112 6.31 5.52 -8.76
N GLN A 113 5.39 5.98 -9.63
CA GLN A 113 4.82 7.32 -9.60
C GLN A 113 3.30 7.20 -9.59
N CYS A 114 2.68 7.56 -8.48
CA CYS A 114 1.24 7.50 -8.29
C CYS A 114 0.67 8.89 -8.52
N VAL A 115 -0.03 9.07 -9.64
CA VAL A 115 -0.58 10.35 -10.06
C VAL A 115 -2.07 10.39 -9.76
N TRP A 116 -2.44 11.24 -8.82
CA TRP A 116 -3.81 11.44 -8.36
C TRP A 116 -4.37 12.78 -8.83
N SER A 117 -5.62 12.76 -9.29
CA SER A 117 -6.42 13.95 -9.51
C SER A 117 -7.56 13.98 -8.50
N ILE A 118 -7.72 15.10 -7.80
CA ILE A 118 -8.79 15.29 -6.82
C ILE A 118 -9.93 16.04 -7.48
N PHE A 119 -11.10 15.41 -7.56
CA PHE A 119 -12.35 16.01 -8.01
C PHE A 119 -13.35 16.11 -6.84
N GLU A 120 -14.41 16.90 -7.02
CA GLU A 120 -15.50 16.95 -6.03
C GLU A 120 -16.19 15.60 -5.85
N THR A 121 -16.20 14.75 -6.88
CA THR A 121 -16.78 13.40 -6.83
C THR A 121 -15.89 12.36 -6.17
N GLY A 122 -14.57 12.59 -6.12
CA GLY A 122 -13.62 11.62 -5.60
C GLY A 122 -12.19 11.79 -6.14
N PRO A 123 -11.21 11.10 -5.54
CA PRO A 123 -9.87 10.99 -6.09
C PRO A 123 -9.83 9.96 -7.23
N CYS A 124 -9.05 10.26 -8.27
CA CYS A 124 -8.78 9.36 -9.39
C CYS A 124 -7.28 9.11 -9.52
N LEU A 125 -6.87 7.83 -9.50
CA LEU A 125 -5.51 7.39 -9.78
C LEU A 125 -5.35 7.12 -11.27
N HIS A 126 -4.31 7.71 -11.86
CA HIS A 126 -4.01 7.60 -13.29
C HIS A 126 -2.94 6.54 -13.55
N TYR A 127 -3.30 5.49 -14.30
CA TYR A 127 -2.36 4.54 -14.89
C TYR A 127 -2.16 4.85 -16.37
N ARG A 128 -1.16 4.21 -17.00
CA ARG A 128 -0.85 4.43 -18.43
C ARG A 128 -1.99 4.15 -19.40
N LYS A 129 -2.91 3.23 -19.05
CA LYS A 129 -3.98 2.76 -19.95
C LYS A 129 -5.39 3.08 -19.46
N TYR A 130 -5.55 3.35 -18.17
CA TYR A 130 -6.87 3.54 -17.55
C TYR A 130 -6.73 4.34 -16.26
N ASN A 131 -7.86 4.86 -15.78
CA ASN A 131 -7.95 5.56 -14.49
C ASN A 131 -8.83 4.75 -13.54
N VAL A 132 -8.53 4.81 -12.25
CA VAL A 132 -9.36 4.23 -11.20
C VAL A 132 -9.80 5.34 -10.28
N CYS A 133 -11.11 5.57 -10.19
CA CYS A 133 -11.70 6.61 -9.36
C CYS A 133 -12.44 6.00 -8.18
N PHE A 134 -12.33 6.65 -7.03
CA PHE A 134 -12.96 6.22 -5.79
C PHE A 134 -13.96 7.30 -5.37
N PRO A 135 -15.25 6.99 -5.17
CA PRO A 135 -16.17 7.97 -4.60
C PRO A 135 -15.75 8.27 -3.15
N TRP A 136 -15.99 9.49 -2.70
CA TRP A 136 -15.83 9.82 -1.28
C TRP A 136 -16.74 8.94 -0.43
N LYS A 137 -16.25 8.52 0.74
CA LYS A 137 -17.08 7.86 1.75
C LYS A 137 -17.97 8.93 2.42
N HIS A 138 -19.22 8.59 2.64
CA HIS A 138 -20.18 9.39 3.40
C HIS A 138 -19.96 9.22 4.91
#